data_AF-A7MNW5-F1
#
_entry.id   AF-A7MNW5-F1
#
_cell.length_a   1.000
_cell.length_b   1.000
_cell.length_c   1.000
_cell.angle_alpha   90.00
_cell.angle_beta   90.00
_cell.angle_gamma   90.00
#
_symmetry.space_group_name_H-M   'P 1'
#
loop_
_entity.id
_entity.type
_entity.pdbx_description
1 polymer ?
#
loop_
_entity_poly.entity_id
_entity_poly.type
_entity_poly.pdbx_seq_one_letter_code
_entity_poly.pdbx_strand_id
1 'polypeptide(L)' 'MQKHIGSFRDAWLAAFFVYSTPHRNIPAEIHTTLARKLDIINAATSYRDLRSPLAAWQPL' A
#
# COMPACT_ATOMS: atom_id res chain seq x y z
N MET A 1 12.49 7.44 -6.18
CA MET A 1 11.41 6.91 -5.32
C MET A 1 12.06 6.06 -4.24
N GLN A 2 12.21 6.56 -3.01
CA GLN A 2 12.77 5.75 -1.94
C GLN A 2 11.78 4.63 -1.62
N LYS A 3 12.25 3.37 -1.67
CA LYS A 3 11.45 2.21 -1.34
C LYS A 3 11.72 1.87 0.13
N HIS A 4 10.80 2.22 1.03
CA HIS A 4 10.92 1.95 2.46
C HIS A 4 10.45 0.55 2.85
N ILE A 5 9.70 -0.14 1.97
CA ILE A 5 9.35 -1.55 2.20
C ILE A 5 10.62 -2.40 2.03
N GLY A 6 11.16 -2.87 3.16
CA GLY A 6 12.41 -3.64 3.18
C GLY A 6 12.30 -5.07 2.66
N SER A 7 11.11 -5.68 2.72
CA SER A 7 10.91 -7.07 2.26
C SER A 7 9.45 -7.40 2.01
N PHE A 8 9.20 -8.38 1.14
CA PHE A 8 7.91 -9.02 0.95
C PHE A 8 8.05 -10.51 1.28
N ARG A 9 7.05 -11.08 1.97
CA ARG A 9 6.96 -12.53 2.18
C ARG A 9 6.79 -13.29 0.86
N ASP A 10 6.04 -12.69 -0.04
CA ASP A 10 5.56 -13.29 -1.26
C ASP A 10 6.19 -12.61 -2.48
N ALA A 11 6.91 -13.38 -3.30
CA ALA A 11 7.58 -12.85 -4.48
C ALA A 11 6.60 -12.22 -5.49
N TRP A 12 5.38 -12.77 -5.59
CA TRP A 12 4.34 -12.24 -6.47
C TRP A 12 3.85 -10.85 -6.01
N LEU A 13 3.86 -10.56 -4.71
CA LEU A 13 3.47 -9.25 -4.19
C LEU A 13 4.57 -8.21 -4.41
N ALA A 14 5.84 -8.62 -4.30
CA ALA A 14 6.97 -7.79 -4.68
C ALA A 14 6.94 -7.42 -6.17
N ALA A 15 6.66 -8.40 -7.05
CA ALA A 15 6.54 -8.15 -8.48
C ALA A 15 5.39 -7.19 -8.82
N PHE A 16 4.24 -7.36 -8.17
CA PHE A 16 3.12 -6.41 -8.28
C PHE A 16 3.53 -5.00 -7.82
N PHE A 17 4.21 -4.87 -6.68
CA PHE A 17 4.65 -3.57 -6.17
C PHE A 17 5.66 -2.87 -7.10
N VAL A 18 6.62 -3.62 -7.65
CA VAL A 18 7.72 -3.03 -8.43
C VAL A 18 7.33 -2.79 -9.89
N TYR A 19 6.55 -3.67 -10.48
CA TYR A 19 6.29 -3.70 -11.92
C TYR A 19 4.80 -3.65 -12.28
N SER A 20 3.91 -3.53 -11.29
CA SER A 20 2.45 -3.65 -11.49
C SER A 20 2.03 -4.92 -12.22
N THR A 21 2.80 -6.01 -12.06
CA THR A 21 2.51 -7.29 -12.72
C THR A 21 1.26 -7.94 -12.11
N PRO A 22 0.19 -8.19 -12.91
CA PRO A 22 -0.98 -8.94 -12.46
C PRO A 22 -0.60 -10.34 -12.00
N HIS A 23 -1.26 -10.85 -10.96
CA HIS A 23 -1.03 -12.20 -10.47
C HIS A 23 -2.34 -12.84 -10.04
N ARG A 24 -2.50 -14.16 -10.22
CA ARG A 24 -3.73 -14.90 -9.89
C ARG A 24 -4.16 -14.79 -8.42
N ASN A 25 -3.22 -14.48 -7.52
CA ASN A 25 -3.50 -14.27 -6.09
C ASN A 25 -4.00 -12.85 -5.78
N ILE A 26 -4.09 -11.96 -6.77
CA ILE A 26 -4.58 -10.59 -6.64
C ILE A 26 -5.79 -10.42 -7.56
N PRO A 27 -7.02 -10.52 -7.03
CA PRO A 27 -8.23 -10.24 -7.81
C PRO A 27 -8.15 -8.86 -8.47
N ALA A 28 -8.54 -8.77 -9.75
CA ALA A 28 -8.40 -7.54 -10.54
C ALA A 28 -9.12 -6.34 -9.90
N GLU A 29 -10.23 -6.62 -9.22
CA GLU A 29 -11.10 -5.64 -8.56
C GLU A 29 -10.38 -4.87 -7.44
N ILE A 30 -9.30 -5.42 -6.88
CA ILE A 30 -8.56 -4.80 -5.79
C ILE A 30 -7.21 -4.20 -6.20
N HIS A 31 -6.80 -4.28 -7.48
CA HIS A 31 -5.47 -3.83 -7.93
C HIS A 31 -5.19 -2.38 -7.55
N THR A 32 -6.11 -1.47 -7.86
CA THR A 32 -5.97 -0.04 -7.55
C THR A 32 -5.87 0.21 -6.05
N THR A 33 -6.72 -0.45 -5.26
CA THR A 33 -6.74 -0.30 -3.80
C THR A 33 -5.46 -0.88 -3.17
N LEU A 34 -4.98 -2.01 -3.67
CA LEU A 34 -3.75 -2.65 -3.21
C LEU A 34 -2.54 -1.78 -3.53
N ALA A 35 -2.41 -1.31 -4.77
CA ALA A 35 -1.34 -0.42 -5.18
C ALA A 35 -1.28 0.83 -4.28
N ARG A 36 -2.42 1.50 -4.10
CA ARG A 36 -2.51 2.67 -3.20
C ARG A 36 -2.09 2.37 -1.77
N LYS A 37 -2.49 1.21 -1.22
CA LYS A 37 -2.08 0.81 0.13
C LYS A 37 -0.58 0.57 0.23
N LEU A 38 0.02 -0.07 -0.77
CA LEU A 38 1.46 -0.29 -0.83
C LEU A 38 2.22 1.04 -0.97
N ASP A 39 1.71 1.99 -1.75
CA ASP A 39 2.30 3.33 -1.86
C ASP A 39 2.28 4.06 -0.52
N ILE A 40 1.16 4.00 0.23
CA ILE A 40 1.06 4.59 1.56
C ILE A 40 2.07 3.95 2.53
N ILE A 41 2.17 2.62 2.54
CA ILE A 41 3.14 1.89 3.38
C ILE A 41 4.57 2.27 2.98
N ASN A 42 4.83 2.37 1.68
CA ASN A 42 6.14 2.72 1.17
C ASN A 42 6.53 4.18 1.44
N ALA A 43 5.56 5.10 1.51
CA ALA A 43 5.81 6.50 1.83
C ALA A 43 5.89 6.77 3.33
N ALA A 44 5.34 5.89 4.17
CA ALA A 44 5.35 6.05 5.61
C ALA A 44 6.77 6.00 6.18
N THR A 45 7.10 7.00 6.97
CA THR A 45 8.36 7.09 7.72
C THR A 45 8.19 6.63 9.17
N SER A 46 6.95 6.61 9.65
CA SER A 46 6.56 6.14 10.97
C SER A 46 5.21 5.43 10.92
N TYR A 47 4.94 4.54 11.88
CA TYR A 47 3.62 3.93 12.06
C TYR A 47 2.48 4.96 12.23
N ARG A 48 2.82 6.18 12.67
CA ARG A 48 1.86 7.28 12.84
C ARG A 48 1.24 7.74 11.52
N ASP A 49 1.98 7.63 10.41
CA ASP A 49 1.54 8.01 9.06
C ASP A 49 0.46 7.07 8.52
N LEU A 50 0.39 5.84 9.06
CA LEU A 50 -0.58 4.81 8.68
C LEU A 50 -1.89 4.91 9.45
N ARG A 51 -1.94 5.77 10.47
CA ARG A 51 -3.18 5.98 11.22
C ARG A 51 -4.14 6.76 10.32
N SER A 52 -5.38 6.30 10.27
CA SER A 52 -6.44 7.14 9.68
C SER A 52 -6.37 8.49 10.37
N PRO A 53 -6.41 9.62 9.62
CA PRO A 53 -6.73 10.87 10.27
C PRO A 53 -8.01 10.61 11.05
N LEU A 54 -7.98 10.84 12.37
CA LEU A 54 -9.19 10.86 13.18
C LEU A 54 -10.15 11.75 12.39
N ALA A 55 -11.32 11.21 12.00
CA ALA A 55 -12.34 12.01 11.35
C ALA A 55 -12.45 13.29 12.18
N ALA A 56 -12.03 14.41 11.58
CA ALA A 56 -12.17 15.69 12.23
C ALA A 56 -13.66 15.75 12.55
N TRP A 57 -13.99 15.76 13.85
CA TRP A 57 -15.32 16.13 14.28
C TRP A 57 -15.56 17.50 13.67
N GLN A 58 -16.24 17.54 12.53
CA GLN A 58 -16.77 18.76 11.94
C GLN A 58 -18.05 19.00 12.74
N PRO A 59 -18.05 19.98 13.67
CA PRO A 59 -19.31 20.38 14.28
C PRO A 59 -20.17 20.97 13.16
N LEU A 60 -21.44 20.55 13.12
CA LEU A 60 -22.49 21.17 12.31
C LEU A 60 -22.67 22.64 12.70
#